data_AF-A0A285PGV2-F1
#
_entry.id   AF-A0A285PGV2-F1
#
_cell.length_a   1.000
_cell.length_b   1.000
_cell.length_c   1.000
_cell.angle_alpha   90.00
_cell.angle_beta   90.00
_cell.angle_gamma   90.00
#
_symmetry.space_group_name_H-M   'P 1'
#
loop_
_entity.id
_entity.type
_entity.pdbx_description
1 polymer ?
#
loop_
_entity_poly.entity_id
_entity_poly.type
_entity_poly.pdbx_seq_one_letter_code
_entity_poly.pdbx_strand_id
1 'polypeptide(L)'
;MSDQRNTNYWLFFWPTAITVSLFSLNLMLNGWPDWSDWLDKLAKHEKATAALRNIGLIFLGIIGLGLAIWRTKTASDQRDIANKQAQTSIDQIRIAQQGQFADRYAKAAAMLSESELSVREAGIFALRELGFADPRGHYFPVQSLLCSFIRDRSKSMRGDTGSPPLVKDYGKDHNQCEGDVKEALRAFIDLRTSENKAREKSKMWTPDLSGAYFAQLDLSLVDIDLSGVNLQGANFIDAQLFRADFSYSNFSDANFRGADLDLAEFKGADLFRTDFSKASFLSTVFTRASLDEVNFGSANLEGAQLNDAELVEVDFRDARLKDADFSRAHVSNVNLSEADLTDAIWAGAIIRNTDFSEAITDGIDWSEVSIASEDIPKP
;
A
#
# COMPACT_ATOMS: atom_id res chain seq x y z
N MET A 1 -9.69 30.32 -22.11
CA MET A 1 -10.47 31.32 -21.35
C MET A 1 -9.48 32.12 -20.53
N SER A 2 -9.00 33.21 -21.12
CA SER A 2 -9.32 34.59 -20.73
C SER A 2 -8.57 35.07 -19.48
N ASP A 3 -7.37 35.63 -19.68
CA ASP A 3 -6.97 36.76 -18.84
C ASP A 3 -6.14 37.78 -19.63
N GLN A 4 -6.83 38.54 -20.49
CA GLN A 4 -6.33 39.77 -21.10
C GLN A 4 -6.62 40.97 -20.18
N ARG A 5 -6.03 41.00 -18.97
CA ARG A 5 -6.16 42.17 -18.09
C ARG A 5 -4.86 42.50 -17.36
N ASN A 6 -3.86 43.00 -18.09
CA ASN A 6 -2.84 43.88 -17.46
C ASN A 6 -1.92 44.67 -18.41
N THR A 7 -2.41 45.18 -19.54
CA THR A 7 -1.62 46.02 -20.46
C THR A 7 -1.96 47.50 -20.47
N ASN A 8 -2.76 48.01 -19.50
CA ASN A 8 -3.24 49.41 -19.54
C ASN A 8 -2.70 50.35 -18.46
N TYR A 9 -1.73 49.96 -17.63
CA TYR A 9 -1.09 50.91 -16.70
C TYR A 9 0.03 51.75 -17.34
N TRP A 10 0.55 51.35 -18.51
CA TRP A 10 1.62 52.08 -19.21
C TRP A 10 1.11 53.30 -20.01
N LEU A 11 -0.16 53.33 -20.41
CA LEU A 11 -0.72 54.40 -21.24
C LEU A 11 -1.13 55.66 -20.45
N PHE A 12 -1.30 55.56 -19.12
CA PHE A 12 -1.68 56.71 -18.28
C PHE A 12 -0.51 57.47 -17.65
N PHE A 13 0.69 56.90 -17.61
CA PHE A 13 1.89 57.56 -17.07
C PHE A 13 2.68 58.38 -18.10
N TRP A 14 2.47 58.14 -19.40
CA TRP A 14 3.15 58.89 -20.46
C TRP A 14 2.78 60.38 -20.50
N PRO A 15 1.50 60.78 -20.39
CA PRO A 15 1.15 62.20 -20.41
C PRO A 15 1.75 62.96 -19.23
N THR A 16 1.77 62.37 -18.03
CA THR A 16 2.30 63.02 -16.82
C THR A 16 3.83 63.06 -16.79
N ALA A 17 4.49 61.99 -17.23
CA ALA A 17 5.95 61.98 -17.36
C ALA A 17 6.44 62.96 -18.44
N ILE A 18 5.72 63.07 -19.55
CA ILE A 18 6.01 64.03 -20.63
C ILE A 18 5.74 65.46 -20.16
N THR A 19 4.64 65.75 -19.47
CA THR A 19 4.40 67.11 -18.95
C THR A 19 5.40 67.51 -17.89
N VAL A 20 5.80 66.61 -16.98
CA VAL A 20 6.85 66.89 -15.98
C VAL A 20 8.20 67.08 -16.67
N SER A 21 8.52 66.29 -17.69
CA SER A 21 9.79 66.44 -18.44
C SER A 21 9.81 67.71 -19.28
N LEU A 22 8.72 68.08 -19.95
CA LEU A 22 8.58 69.34 -20.70
C LEU A 22 8.58 70.56 -19.76
N PHE A 23 7.99 70.44 -18.58
CA PHE A 23 8.05 71.48 -17.54
C PHE A 23 9.47 71.65 -16.99
N SER A 24 10.18 70.55 -16.77
CA SER A 24 11.59 70.54 -16.34
C SER A 24 12.53 71.08 -17.43
N LEU A 25 12.26 70.76 -18.70
CA LEU A 25 12.99 71.26 -19.86
C LEU A 25 12.72 72.75 -20.07
N ASN A 26 11.49 73.23 -19.85
CA ASN A 26 11.13 74.65 -19.87
C ASN A 26 11.86 75.41 -18.75
N LEU A 27 11.91 74.85 -17.54
CA LEU A 27 12.70 75.38 -16.42
C LEU A 27 14.21 75.45 -16.73
N MET A 28 14.76 74.45 -17.43
CA MET A 28 16.17 74.46 -17.85
C MET A 28 16.46 75.44 -18.99
N LEU A 29 15.56 75.58 -19.96
CA LEU A 29 15.79 76.37 -21.18
C LEU A 29 15.47 77.86 -21.01
N ASN A 30 14.43 78.21 -20.26
CA ASN A 30 13.98 79.60 -20.15
C ASN A 30 14.44 80.29 -18.87
N GLY A 31 15.18 79.58 -18.00
CA GLY A 31 15.54 80.06 -16.69
C GLY A 31 14.33 80.19 -15.77
N TRP A 32 14.59 80.16 -14.47
CA TRP A 32 13.57 80.37 -13.44
C TRP A 32 12.92 81.75 -13.69
N PRO A 33 11.58 81.86 -13.85
CA PRO A 33 10.93 83.18 -13.82
C PRO A 33 11.33 83.86 -12.52
N ASP A 34 11.60 85.15 -12.53
CA ASP A 34 12.10 85.86 -11.34
C ASP A 34 10.97 85.98 -10.30
N TRP A 35 10.72 84.88 -9.57
CA TRP A 35 9.74 84.80 -8.48
C TRP A 35 10.14 85.72 -7.33
N SER A 36 11.36 86.26 -7.32
CA SER A 36 11.87 87.17 -6.29
C SER A 36 10.99 88.42 -6.16
N ASP A 37 10.54 89.04 -7.26
CA ASP A 37 9.69 90.23 -7.22
C ASP A 37 8.25 89.91 -6.77
N TRP A 38 7.76 88.72 -7.10
CA TRP A 38 6.47 88.21 -6.61
C TRP A 38 6.52 87.82 -5.12
N LEU A 39 7.61 87.18 -4.70
CA LEU A 39 7.88 86.78 -3.31
C LEU A 39 8.14 88.00 -2.43
N ASP A 40 8.84 89.03 -2.90
CA ASP A 40 9.07 90.29 -2.18
C ASP A 40 7.78 91.10 -2.00
N LYS A 41 6.89 91.08 -3.00
CA LYS A 41 5.54 91.67 -2.88
C LYS A 41 4.66 90.91 -1.90
N LEU A 42 4.83 89.59 -1.77
CA LEU A 42 4.09 88.74 -0.82
C LEU A 42 4.68 88.76 0.60
N ALA A 43 6.00 88.91 0.75
CA ALA A 43 6.71 88.93 2.03
C ALA A 43 6.37 90.17 2.88
N LYS A 44 5.89 91.25 2.26
CA LYS A 44 5.41 92.46 2.96
C LYS A 44 4.11 92.26 3.76
N HIS A 45 3.43 91.12 3.60
CA HIS A 45 2.26 90.75 4.40
C HIS A 45 2.58 89.60 5.36
N GLU A 46 2.69 89.90 6.65
CA GLU A 46 3.03 88.96 7.73
C GLU A 46 2.10 87.73 7.80
N LYS A 47 0.84 87.87 7.36
CA LYS A 47 -0.13 86.76 7.24
C LYS A 47 0.12 85.86 6.03
N ALA A 48 0.70 86.39 4.95
CA ALA A 48 0.95 85.65 3.72
C ALA A 48 2.15 84.69 3.86
N THR A 49 3.19 85.08 4.59
CA THR A 49 4.36 84.23 4.86
C THR A 49 4.03 83.01 5.74
N ALA A 50 3.19 83.19 6.76
CA ALA A 50 2.70 82.09 7.60
C ALA A 50 1.80 81.11 6.81
N ALA A 51 0.91 81.64 5.97
CA ALA A 51 0.04 80.84 5.11
C ALA A 51 0.84 80.02 4.08
N LEU A 52 1.82 80.64 3.40
CA LEU A 52 2.68 79.96 2.43
C LEU A 52 3.53 78.85 3.07
N ARG A 53 4.08 79.08 4.28
CA ARG A 53 4.82 78.05 5.02
C ARG A 53 3.93 76.85 5.37
N ASN A 54 2.71 77.11 5.84
CA ASN A 54 1.77 76.04 6.19
C ASN A 54 1.32 75.25 4.95
N ILE A 55 1.08 75.95 3.82
CA ILE A 55 0.79 75.33 2.53
C ILE A 55 1.96 74.44 2.09
N GLY A 56 3.21 74.92 2.17
CA GLY A 56 4.40 74.14 1.83
C GLY A 56 4.57 72.89 2.69
N LEU A 57 4.32 72.98 4.00
CA LEU A 57 4.35 71.83 4.91
C LEU A 57 3.26 70.79 4.59
N ILE A 58 2.06 71.25 4.21
CA ILE A 58 0.96 70.37 3.76
C ILE A 58 1.37 69.63 2.49
N PHE A 59 1.97 70.33 1.51
CA PHE A 59 2.47 69.70 0.28
C PHE A 59 3.56 68.66 0.55
N LEU A 60 4.53 68.97 1.43
CA LEU A 60 5.57 68.02 1.84
C LEU A 60 4.98 66.80 2.56
N GLY A 61 3.97 67.00 3.41
CA GLY A 61 3.25 65.93 4.08
C GLY A 61 2.54 64.99 3.10
N ILE A 62 1.86 65.54 2.09
CA ILE A 62 1.18 64.76 1.04
C ILE A 62 2.18 63.95 0.21
N ILE A 63 3.31 64.57 -0.18
CA ILE A 63 4.38 63.88 -0.92
C ILE A 63 4.98 62.75 -0.07
N GLY A 64 5.25 63.01 1.21
CA GLY A 64 5.76 62.01 2.15
C GLY A 64 4.80 60.83 2.33
N LEU A 65 3.50 61.10 2.46
CA LEU A 65 2.47 60.06 2.57
C LEU A 65 2.38 59.23 1.28
N GLY A 66 2.43 59.88 0.11
CA GLY A 66 2.43 59.22 -1.19
C GLY A 66 3.65 58.30 -1.37
N LEU A 67 4.85 58.75 -0.96
CA LEU A 67 6.06 57.95 -0.98
C LEU A 67 6.01 56.77 -0.01
N ALA A 68 5.42 56.96 1.18
CA ALA A 68 5.24 55.89 2.16
C ALA A 68 4.28 54.81 1.62
N ILE A 69 3.13 55.21 1.05
CA ILE A 69 2.16 54.29 0.41
C ILE A 69 2.78 53.59 -0.79
N TRP A 70 3.54 54.29 -1.62
CA TRP A 70 4.22 53.70 -2.76
C TRP A 70 5.23 52.65 -2.30
N ARG A 71 6.09 52.98 -1.32
CA ARG A 71 7.08 52.03 -0.77
C ARG A 71 6.41 50.80 -0.13
N THR A 72 5.34 50.97 0.62
CA THR A 72 4.62 49.83 1.23
C THR A 72 3.97 48.95 0.17
N LYS A 73 3.39 49.54 -0.88
CA LYS A 73 2.83 48.80 -2.00
C LYS A 73 3.91 48.05 -2.79
N THR A 74 5.03 48.71 -3.12
CA THR A 74 6.16 48.05 -3.81
C THR A 74 6.75 46.91 -2.98
N ALA A 75 6.86 47.09 -1.65
CA ALA A 75 7.31 46.02 -0.76
C ALA A 75 6.30 44.86 -0.68
N SER A 76 4.99 45.15 -0.73
CA SER A 76 3.94 44.12 -0.83
C SER A 76 4.03 43.35 -2.15
N ASP A 77 4.12 44.07 -3.27
CA ASP A 77 4.21 43.47 -4.61
C ASP A 77 5.48 42.60 -4.73
N GLN A 78 6.61 43.03 -4.14
CA GLN A 78 7.83 42.24 -4.06
C GLN A 78 7.67 40.96 -3.24
N ARG A 79 6.95 41.01 -2.10
CA ARG A 79 6.63 39.82 -1.31
C ARG A 79 5.74 38.85 -2.07
N ASP A 80 4.75 39.35 -2.82
CA ASP A 80 3.86 38.51 -3.62
C ASP A 80 4.61 37.83 -4.77
N ILE A 81 5.52 38.55 -5.44
CA ILE A 81 6.40 37.97 -6.46
C ILE A 81 7.32 36.91 -5.83
N ALA A 82 7.94 37.21 -4.68
CA ALA A 82 8.81 36.26 -3.99
C ALA A 82 8.05 35.00 -3.53
N ASN A 83 6.82 35.15 -3.02
CA ASN A 83 5.96 34.03 -2.63
C ASN A 83 5.57 33.16 -3.84
N LYS A 84 5.20 33.79 -4.97
CA LYS A 84 4.91 33.06 -6.22
C LYS A 84 6.13 32.32 -6.75
N GLN A 85 7.30 32.95 -6.67
CA GLN A 85 8.56 32.35 -7.10
C GLN A 85 8.96 31.16 -6.20
N ALA A 86 8.77 31.28 -4.89
CA ALA A 86 8.99 30.19 -3.93
C ALA A 86 8.02 29.01 -4.15
N GLN A 87 6.76 29.28 -4.46
CA GLN A 87 5.80 28.23 -4.82
C GLN A 87 6.21 27.52 -6.12
N THR A 88 6.60 28.29 -7.13
CA THR A 88 7.02 27.73 -8.43
C THR A 88 8.28 26.87 -8.28
N SER A 89 9.25 27.27 -7.44
CA SER A 89 10.45 26.46 -7.20
C SER A 89 10.13 25.17 -6.43
N ILE A 90 9.19 25.20 -5.47
CA ILE A 90 8.68 24.00 -4.79
C ILE A 90 8.01 23.06 -5.81
N ASP A 91 7.18 23.60 -6.71
CA ASP A 91 6.51 22.80 -7.75
C ASP A 91 7.52 22.20 -8.73
N GLN A 92 8.56 22.94 -9.12
CA GLN A 92 9.66 22.43 -9.95
C GLN A 92 10.43 21.31 -9.27
N ILE A 93 10.74 21.44 -7.97
CA ILE A 93 11.39 20.39 -7.19
C ILE A 93 10.51 19.14 -7.14
N ARG A 94 9.20 19.29 -6.90
CA ARG A 94 8.25 18.18 -6.90
C ARG A 94 8.21 17.45 -8.26
N ILE A 95 8.13 18.20 -9.36
CA ILE A 95 8.11 17.63 -10.72
C ILE A 95 9.43 16.89 -11.01
N ALA A 96 10.58 17.49 -10.66
CA ALA A 96 11.88 16.87 -10.85
C ALA A 96 12.04 15.58 -10.03
N GLN A 97 11.57 15.56 -8.78
CA GLN A 97 11.56 14.37 -7.93
C GLN A 97 10.65 13.27 -8.51
N GLN A 98 9.46 13.62 -9.00
CA GLN A 98 8.56 12.67 -9.66
C GLN A 98 9.19 12.09 -10.94
N GLY A 99 9.88 12.89 -11.74
CA GLY A 99 10.59 12.42 -12.93
C GLY A 99 11.74 11.46 -12.59
N GLN A 100 12.52 11.77 -11.55
CA GLN A 100 13.58 10.86 -11.06
C GLN A 100 13.01 9.55 -10.51
N PHE A 101 11.87 9.59 -9.84
CA PHE A 101 11.20 8.37 -9.37
C PHE A 101 10.76 7.50 -10.55
N ALA A 102 10.06 8.07 -11.53
CA ALA A 102 9.58 7.33 -12.68
C ALA A 102 10.74 6.66 -13.43
N ASP A 103 11.88 7.35 -13.56
CA ASP A 103 13.10 6.81 -14.16
C ASP A 103 13.69 5.64 -13.35
N ARG A 104 13.85 5.80 -12.03
CA ARG A 104 14.36 4.72 -11.15
C ARG A 104 13.46 3.50 -11.17
N TYR A 105 12.14 3.72 -11.09
CA TYR A 105 11.16 2.65 -11.15
C TYR A 105 11.19 1.95 -12.51
N ALA A 106 11.21 2.69 -13.62
CA ALA A 106 11.28 2.12 -14.96
C ALA A 106 12.57 1.32 -15.17
N LYS A 107 13.70 1.83 -14.65
CA LYS A 107 14.99 1.13 -14.70
C LYS A 107 14.95 -0.17 -13.88
N ALA A 108 14.42 -0.13 -12.67
CA ALA A 108 14.28 -1.33 -11.83
C ALA A 108 13.35 -2.36 -12.49
N ALA A 109 12.23 -1.92 -13.06
CA ALA A 109 11.31 -2.78 -13.81
C ALA A 109 11.97 -3.41 -15.04
N ALA A 110 12.79 -2.66 -15.79
CA ALA A 110 13.54 -3.20 -16.92
C ALA A 110 14.55 -4.28 -16.48
N MET A 111 15.22 -4.07 -15.33
CA MET A 111 16.16 -5.04 -14.76
C MET A 111 15.49 -6.38 -14.40
N LEU A 112 14.20 -6.38 -14.05
CA LEU A 112 13.45 -7.61 -13.78
C LEU A 112 13.27 -8.50 -15.02
N SER A 113 13.33 -7.92 -16.23
CA SER A 113 13.19 -8.65 -17.49
C SER A 113 14.51 -9.23 -18.02
N GLU A 114 15.63 -8.97 -17.33
CA GLU A 114 16.96 -9.41 -17.77
C GLU A 114 17.21 -10.90 -17.49
N SER A 115 18.02 -11.55 -18.32
CA SER A 115 18.32 -12.99 -18.18
C SER A 115 19.25 -13.32 -17.03
N GLU A 116 20.09 -12.37 -16.61
CA GLU A 116 21.06 -12.53 -15.53
C GLU A 116 20.39 -12.38 -14.15
N LEU A 117 20.48 -13.42 -13.31
CA LEU A 117 19.93 -13.43 -11.95
C LEU A 117 20.36 -12.21 -11.13
N SER A 118 21.65 -11.89 -11.13
CA SER A 118 22.19 -10.76 -10.37
C SER A 118 21.58 -9.39 -10.76
N VAL A 119 21.17 -9.24 -12.03
CA VAL A 119 20.54 -8.01 -12.51
C VAL A 119 19.09 -7.94 -12.03
N ARG A 120 18.37 -9.06 -12.06
CA ARG A 120 17.01 -9.12 -11.51
C ARG A 120 17.00 -8.88 -10.00
N GLU A 121 17.92 -9.50 -9.25
CA GLU A 121 18.09 -9.26 -7.81
C GLU A 121 18.35 -7.78 -7.52
N ALA A 122 19.23 -7.12 -8.30
CA ALA A 122 19.46 -5.69 -8.16
C ALA A 122 18.21 -4.85 -8.50
N GLY A 123 17.36 -5.31 -9.43
CA GLY A 123 16.07 -4.72 -9.73
C GLY A 123 15.08 -4.83 -8.56
N ILE A 124 14.96 -6.02 -7.97
CA ILE A 124 14.13 -6.28 -6.77
C ILE A 124 14.61 -5.40 -5.61
N PHE A 125 15.92 -5.36 -5.37
CA PHE A 125 16.52 -4.51 -4.35
C PHE A 125 16.19 -3.03 -4.58
N ALA A 126 16.35 -2.54 -5.82
CA ALA A 126 16.04 -1.15 -6.16
C ALA A 126 14.55 -0.82 -5.93
N LEU A 127 13.64 -1.73 -6.28
CA LEU A 127 12.21 -1.57 -5.99
C LEU A 127 11.93 -1.49 -4.49
N ARG A 128 12.54 -2.38 -3.71
CA ARG A 128 12.41 -2.37 -2.25
C ARG A 128 12.88 -1.05 -1.64
N GLU A 129 14.07 -0.57 -2.03
CA GLU A 129 14.59 0.72 -1.56
C GLU A 129 13.69 1.90 -1.96
N LEU A 130 13.10 1.87 -3.15
CA LEU A 130 12.11 2.88 -3.57
C LEU A 130 10.86 2.84 -2.67
N GLY A 131 10.37 1.65 -2.34
CA GLY A 131 9.23 1.45 -1.45
C GLY A 131 9.49 1.98 -0.04
N PHE A 132 10.70 1.81 0.49
CA PHE A 132 11.11 2.34 1.80
C PHE A 132 11.37 3.84 1.80
N ALA A 133 11.91 4.39 0.72
CA ALA A 133 12.26 5.81 0.64
C ALA A 133 11.03 6.74 0.69
N ASP A 134 9.92 6.35 0.06
CA ASP A 134 8.62 7.02 0.20
C ASP A 134 7.46 6.02 0.15
N PRO A 135 7.07 5.44 1.29
CA PRO A 135 5.97 4.48 1.36
C PRO A 135 4.62 5.08 0.93
N ARG A 136 4.42 6.40 1.06
CA ARG A 136 3.13 7.02 0.70
C ARG A 136 2.93 7.09 -0.81
N GLY A 137 4.02 7.38 -1.53
CA GLY A 137 4.01 7.49 -2.99
C GLY A 137 4.26 6.17 -3.71
N HIS A 138 5.09 5.28 -3.14
CA HIS A 138 5.72 4.20 -3.92
C HIS A 138 5.31 2.80 -3.48
N TYR A 139 4.70 2.64 -2.30
CA TYR A 139 4.29 1.33 -1.80
C TYR A 139 3.40 0.56 -2.78
N PHE A 140 2.28 1.15 -3.23
CA PHE A 140 1.32 0.44 -4.08
C PHE A 140 1.90 0.06 -5.45
N PRO A 141 2.55 0.97 -6.22
CA PRO A 141 3.16 0.59 -7.49
C PRO A 141 4.23 -0.49 -7.35
N VAL A 142 5.11 -0.35 -6.35
CA VAL A 142 6.17 -1.33 -6.07
C VAL A 142 5.57 -2.69 -5.73
N GLN A 143 4.61 -2.75 -4.79
CA GLN A 143 3.97 -4.00 -4.43
C GLN A 143 3.24 -4.65 -5.61
N SER A 144 2.57 -3.85 -6.44
CA SER A 144 1.85 -4.37 -7.61
C SER A 144 2.81 -5.00 -8.62
N LEU A 145 3.99 -4.38 -8.82
CA LEU A 145 5.02 -4.92 -9.71
C LEU A 145 5.67 -6.18 -9.13
N LEU A 146 5.98 -6.21 -7.82
CA LEU A 146 6.49 -7.40 -7.15
C LEU A 146 5.49 -8.56 -7.25
N CYS A 147 4.20 -8.33 -6.99
CA CYS A 147 3.14 -9.32 -7.17
C CYS A 147 3.06 -9.83 -8.61
N SER A 148 3.12 -8.93 -9.60
CA SER A 148 3.11 -9.33 -11.01
C SER A 148 4.33 -10.17 -11.38
N PHE A 149 5.51 -9.78 -10.90
CA PHE A 149 6.76 -10.49 -11.14
C PHE A 149 6.74 -11.89 -10.51
N ILE A 150 6.30 -12.01 -9.25
CA ILE A 150 6.15 -13.29 -8.56
C ILE A 150 5.21 -14.22 -9.33
N ARG A 151 4.02 -13.73 -9.72
CA ARG A 151 3.05 -14.53 -10.48
C ARG A 151 3.56 -14.96 -11.86
N ASP A 152 4.32 -14.12 -12.53
CA ASP A 152 4.86 -14.43 -13.86
C ASP A 152 6.02 -15.43 -13.77
N ARG A 153 7.02 -15.14 -12.93
CA ARG A 153 8.21 -15.98 -12.78
C ARG A 153 7.91 -17.33 -12.15
N SER A 154 6.97 -17.39 -11.21
CA SER A 154 6.59 -18.66 -10.59
C SER A 154 6.02 -19.67 -11.58
N LYS A 155 5.34 -19.24 -12.64
CA LYS A 155 4.82 -20.15 -13.67
C LYS A 155 5.92 -20.92 -14.39
N SER A 156 7.11 -20.32 -14.53
CA SER A 156 8.27 -21.01 -15.11
C SER A 156 8.74 -22.20 -14.27
N MET A 157 8.39 -22.27 -12.97
CA MET A 157 8.69 -23.41 -12.09
C MET A 157 7.72 -24.58 -12.28
N ARG A 158 6.55 -24.37 -12.89
CA ARG A 158 5.49 -25.39 -13.00
C ARG A 158 5.89 -26.63 -13.81
N GLY A 159 6.89 -26.52 -14.69
CA GLY A 159 7.25 -27.55 -15.67
C GLY A 159 6.12 -27.80 -16.68
N ASP A 160 6.46 -28.16 -17.92
CA ASP A 160 5.48 -28.32 -19.02
C ASP A 160 4.45 -29.45 -18.80
N THR A 161 4.59 -30.28 -17.77
CA THR A 161 3.79 -31.52 -17.64
C THR A 161 2.64 -31.46 -16.64
N GLY A 162 2.39 -30.33 -15.95
CA GLY A 162 1.25 -30.17 -15.04
C GLY A 162 1.20 -31.19 -13.87
N SER A 163 2.27 -31.95 -13.67
CA SER A 163 2.45 -32.94 -12.62
C SER A 163 3.76 -32.61 -11.89
N PRO A 164 3.79 -32.58 -10.55
CA PRO A 164 5.02 -32.36 -9.82
C PRO A 164 6.04 -33.44 -10.23
N PRO A 165 7.27 -33.07 -10.60
CA PRO A 165 8.23 -34.05 -11.07
C PRO A 165 8.59 -35.00 -9.92
N LEU A 166 8.48 -36.30 -10.18
CA LEU A 166 8.79 -37.38 -9.23
C LEU A 166 10.30 -37.54 -8.97
N VAL A 167 11.14 -36.65 -9.53
CA VAL A 167 12.60 -36.71 -9.46
C VAL A 167 13.15 -35.29 -9.33
N LYS A 168 13.93 -35.04 -8.26
CA LYS A 168 14.62 -33.77 -7.94
C LYS A 168 15.81 -33.48 -8.87
N ASP A 169 15.64 -33.53 -10.19
CA ASP A 169 16.66 -33.03 -11.13
C ASP A 169 16.22 -31.69 -11.70
N TYR A 170 16.34 -30.67 -10.85
CA TYR A 170 15.99 -29.30 -11.19
C TYR A 170 17.22 -28.62 -11.79
N GLY A 171 17.22 -28.47 -13.11
CA GLY A 171 18.30 -27.80 -13.83
C GLY A 171 18.54 -26.36 -13.38
N LYS A 172 19.60 -25.74 -13.93
CA LYS A 172 20.06 -24.38 -13.60
C LYS A 172 18.96 -23.29 -13.67
N ASP A 173 17.95 -23.47 -14.51
CA ASP A 173 16.88 -22.47 -14.70
C ASP A 173 15.82 -22.53 -13.60
N HIS A 174 15.54 -23.71 -13.04
CA HIS A 174 14.60 -23.85 -11.92
C HIS A 174 15.14 -23.16 -10.67
N ASN A 175 16.42 -23.40 -10.34
CA ASN A 175 17.06 -22.77 -9.18
C ASN A 175 17.11 -21.23 -9.29
N GLN A 176 17.20 -20.70 -10.51
CA GLN A 176 17.13 -19.25 -10.73
C GLN A 176 15.70 -18.71 -10.54
N CYS A 177 14.68 -19.39 -11.06
CA CYS A 177 13.29 -18.95 -10.89
C CYS A 177 12.85 -19.03 -9.42
N GLU A 178 13.27 -20.08 -8.72
CA GLU A 178 13.08 -20.21 -7.28
C GLU A 178 13.75 -19.06 -6.52
N GLY A 179 15.01 -18.74 -6.85
CA GLY A 179 15.73 -17.60 -6.27
C GLY A 179 15.02 -16.26 -6.50
N ASP A 180 14.60 -16.01 -7.76
CA ASP A 180 13.85 -14.81 -8.15
C ASP A 180 12.57 -14.65 -7.31
N VAL A 181 11.78 -15.72 -7.20
CA VAL A 181 10.50 -15.71 -6.49
C VAL A 181 10.70 -15.53 -4.99
N LYS A 182 11.68 -16.22 -4.38
CA LYS A 182 11.98 -16.06 -2.96
C LYS A 182 12.42 -14.63 -2.65
N GLU A 183 13.30 -14.05 -3.46
CA GLU A 183 13.81 -12.69 -3.21
C GLU A 183 12.73 -11.63 -3.43
N ALA A 184 11.90 -11.78 -4.46
CA ALA A 184 10.76 -10.89 -4.69
C ALA A 184 9.72 -11.01 -3.57
N LEU A 185 9.47 -12.22 -3.07
CA LEU A 185 8.56 -12.46 -1.95
C LEU A 185 9.09 -11.85 -0.64
N ARG A 186 10.40 -11.95 -0.38
CA ARG A 186 11.04 -11.24 0.74
C ARG A 186 10.87 -9.73 0.63
N ALA A 187 11.18 -9.15 -0.52
CA ALA A 187 10.98 -7.72 -0.75
C ALA A 187 9.51 -7.29 -0.60
N PHE A 188 8.58 -8.15 -1.06
CA PHE A 188 7.15 -7.96 -0.87
C PHE A 188 6.80 -7.89 0.63
N ILE A 189 7.21 -8.89 1.42
CA ILE A 189 6.94 -8.98 2.86
C ILE A 189 7.61 -7.83 3.63
N ASP A 190 8.88 -7.53 3.35
CA ASP A 190 9.66 -6.46 3.99
C ASP A 190 8.94 -5.10 3.93
N LEU A 191 8.26 -4.83 2.81
CA LEU A 191 7.52 -3.59 2.61
C LEU A 191 6.19 -3.55 3.37
N ARG A 192 5.64 -4.68 3.83
CA ARG A 192 4.32 -4.77 4.52
C ARG A 192 4.38 -4.43 6.00
N THR A 193 4.96 -3.28 6.33
CA THR A 193 4.91 -2.76 7.71
C THR A 193 3.47 -2.56 8.19
N SER A 194 3.25 -2.47 9.50
CA SER A 194 1.92 -2.23 10.08
C SER A 194 1.24 -0.98 9.50
N GLU A 195 1.99 0.09 9.23
CA GLU A 195 1.47 1.29 8.57
C GLU A 195 1.02 1.02 7.15
N ASN A 196 1.78 0.23 6.39
CA ASN A 196 1.44 -0.09 5.02
C ASN A 196 0.24 -1.04 4.94
N LYS A 197 0.13 -2.04 5.81
CA LYS A 197 -1.09 -2.86 5.96
C LYS A 197 -2.32 -2.02 6.33
N ALA A 198 -2.15 -1.00 7.18
CA ALA A 198 -3.23 -0.03 7.44
C ALA A 198 -3.61 0.78 6.18
N ARG A 199 -2.64 1.11 5.31
CA ARG A 199 -2.91 1.77 4.01
C ARG A 199 -3.68 0.86 3.06
N GLU A 200 -3.30 -0.40 2.94
CA GLU A 200 -4.02 -1.42 2.13
C GLU A 200 -5.51 -1.43 2.50
N LYS A 201 -5.80 -1.59 3.80
CA LYS A 201 -7.16 -1.54 4.33
C LYS A 201 -7.86 -0.21 4.04
N SER A 202 -7.19 0.92 4.28
CA SER A 202 -7.79 2.25 4.08
C SER A 202 -8.16 2.56 2.62
N LYS A 203 -7.42 1.97 1.67
CA LYS A 203 -7.67 2.15 0.23
C LYS A 203 -8.50 1.02 -0.38
N MET A 204 -8.94 0.04 0.42
CA MET A 204 -9.57 -1.19 -0.08
C MET A 204 -8.74 -1.86 -1.18
N TRP A 205 -7.42 -1.81 -1.04
CA TRP A 205 -6.50 -2.43 -1.98
C TRP A 205 -5.94 -3.71 -1.37
N THR A 206 -5.96 -4.78 -2.15
CA THR A 206 -5.51 -6.11 -1.75
C THR A 206 -4.34 -6.53 -2.64
N PRO A 207 -3.19 -6.95 -2.07
CA PRO A 207 -2.12 -7.52 -2.86
C PRO A 207 -2.57 -8.81 -3.56
N ASP A 208 -2.16 -9.00 -4.82
CA ASP A 208 -2.67 -10.08 -5.67
C ASP A 208 -1.56 -11.04 -6.11
N LEU A 209 -1.49 -12.18 -5.43
CA LEU A 209 -0.64 -13.34 -5.75
C LEU A 209 -1.47 -14.53 -6.24
N SER A 210 -2.69 -14.29 -6.74
CA SER A 210 -3.56 -15.35 -7.28
C SER A 210 -2.87 -16.16 -8.39
N GLY A 211 -3.08 -17.48 -8.34
CA GLY A 211 -2.51 -18.43 -9.30
C GLY A 211 -0.98 -18.53 -9.28
N ALA A 212 -0.29 -17.92 -8.31
CA ALA A 212 1.15 -18.05 -8.16
C ALA A 212 1.53 -19.50 -7.82
N TYR A 213 2.71 -19.93 -8.28
CA TYR A 213 3.22 -21.28 -8.08
C TYR A 213 4.38 -21.28 -7.09
N PHE A 214 4.13 -21.77 -5.88
CA PHE A 214 5.07 -21.87 -4.77
C PHE A 214 5.35 -23.33 -4.37
N ALA A 215 5.01 -24.30 -5.23
CA ALA A 215 5.21 -25.71 -4.93
C ALA A 215 6.67 -26.02 -4.62
N GLN A 216 6.90 -26.83 -3.58
CA GLN A 216 8.19 -27.29 -3.10
C GLN A 216 9.15 -26.18 -2.66
N LEU A 217 8.69 -24.92 -2.59
CA LEU A 217 9.52 -23.84 -2.11
C LEU A 217 9.78 -24.01 -0.61
N ASP A 218 11.06 -24.01 -0.26
CA ASP A 218 11.48 -23.84 1.11
C ASP A 218 11.40 -22.35 1.48
N LEU A 219 10.38 -21.97 2.25
CA LEU A 219 10.16 -20.63 2.77
C LEU A 219 10.38 -20.56 4.30
N SER A 220 10.94 -21.60 4.91
CA SER A 220 11.12 -21.72 6.37
C SER A 220 12.03 -20.67 7.01
N LEU A 221 12.93 -20.07 6.22
CA LEU A 221 13.87 -19.03 6.67
C LEU A 221 13.31 -17.60 6.53
N VAL A 222 12.06 -17.45 6.12
CA VAL A 222 11.38 -16.16 5.96
C VAL A 222 10.25 -16.11 6.98
N ASP A 223 10.13 -15.02 7.74
CA ASP A 223 8.91 -14.75 8.50
C ASP A 223 7.80 -14.42 7.49
N ILE A 224 6.99 -15.42 7.12
CA ILE A 224 6.01 -15.29 6.04
C ILE A 224 4.77 -14.56 6.57
N ASP A 225 4.63 -13.28 6.23
CA ASP A 225 3.41 -12.51 6.48
C ASP A 225 2.66 -12.24 5.17
N LEU A 226 1.74 -13.15 4.87
CA LEU A 226 0.81 -13.08 3.75
C LEU A 226 -0.63 -12.81 4.22
N SER A 227 -0.77 -12.21 5.40
CA SER A 227 -2.08 -11.81 5.94
C SER A 227 -2.80 -10.85 4.98
N GLY A 228 -4.08 -11.09 4.70
CA GLY A 228 -4.89 -10.22 3.83
C GLY A 228 -4.48 -10.20 2.34
N VAL A 229 -3.69 -11.16 1.87
CA VAL A 229 -3.29 -11.27 0.46
C VAL A 229 -4.31 -12.12 -0.32
N ASN A 230 -4.56 -11.77 -1.58
CA ASN A 230 -5.29 -12.65 -2.49
C ASN A 230 -4.34 -13.70 -3.07
N LEU A 231 -4.58 -14.96 -2.71
CA LEU A 231 -3.83 -16.15 -3.12
C LEU A 231 -4.77 -17.20 -3.74
N GLN A 232 -5.91 -16.77 -4.27
CA GLN A 232 -6.87 -17.63 -4.96
C GLN A 232 -6.16 -18.50 -6.02
N GLY A 233 -6.38 -19.81 -5.98
CA GLY A 233 -5.80 -20.76 -6.94
C GLY A 233 -4.29 -20.90 -6.89
N ALA A 234 -3.61 -20.36 -5.87
CA ALA A 234 -2.17 -20.50 -5.72
C ALA A 234 -1.79 -21.96 -5.37
N ASN A 235 -0.58 -22.37 -5.76
CA ASN A 235 -0.09 -23.73 -5.56
C ASN A 235 1.08 -23.75 -4.58
N PHE A 236 0.92 -24.48 -3.50
CA PHE A 236 1.87 -24.66 -2.39
C PHE A 236 2.15 -26.15 -2.13
N ILE A 237 1.97 -27.02 -3.13
CA ILE A 237 2.22 -28.47 -2.99
C ILE A 237 3.61 -28.70 -2.40
N ASP A 238 3.69 -29.45 -1.31
CA ASP A 238 4.93 -29.79 -0.60
C ASP A 238 5.79 -28.56 -0.18
N ALA A 239 5.20 -27.36 -0.08
CA ALA A 239 5.91 -26.15 0.36
C ALA A 239 6.18 -26.16 1.87
N GLN A 240 7.26 -25.49 2.30
CA GLN A 240 7.60 -25.33 3.71
C GLN A 240 7.11 -23.97 4.21
N LEU A 241 6.03 -23.95 4.99
CA LEU A 241 5.30 -22.75 5.41
C LEU A 241 5.14 -22.69 6.95
N PHE A 242 6.07 -23.32 7.66
CA PHE A 242 6.14 -23.32 9.12
C PHE A 242 5.99 -21.90 9.69
N ARG A 243 5.02 -21.71 10.60
CA ARG A 243 4.72 -20.43 11.27
C ARG A 243 4.31 -19.26 10.34
N ALA A 244 3.82 -19.54 9.13
CA ALA A 244 3.33 -18.50 8.25
C ALA A 244 2.03 -17.84 8.78
N ASP A 245 1.95 -16.51 8.68
CA ASP A 245 0.71 -15.76 8.92
C ASP A 245 -0.05 -15.56 7.61
N PHE A 246 -1.21 -16.20 7.56
CA PHE A 246 -2.18 -16.17 6.47
C PHE A 246 -3.52 -15.55 6.88
N SER A 247 -3.56 -14.86 8.01
CA SER A 247 -4.81 -14.32 8.55
C SER A 247 -5.51 -13.44 7.53
N TYR A 248 -6.82 -13.65 7.33
CA TYR A 248 -7.68 -12.88 6.42
C TYR A 248 -7.29 -12.92 4.94
N SER A 249 -6.45 -13.86 4.50
CA SER A 249 -6.15 -14.06 3.08
C SER A 249 -7.32 -14.75 2.36
N ASN A 250 -7.28 -14.72 1.02
CA ASN A 250 -8.14 -15.54 0.17
C ASN A 250 -7.30 -16.65 -0.44
N PHE A 251 -7.66 -17.90 -0.18
CA PHE A 251 -7.07 -19.10 -0.76
C PHE A 251 -8.10 -19.95 -1.50
N SER A 252 -9.22 -19.38 -1.94
CA SER A 252 -10.22 -20.17 -2.64
C SER A 252 -9.57 -20.92 -3.82
N ASP A 253 -9.89 -22.21 -3.97
CA ASP A 253 -9.31 -23.12 -4.97
C ASP A 253 -7.77 -23.32 -4.90
N ALA A 254 -7.10 -22.92 -3.81
CA ALA A 254 -5.66 -23.13 -3.65
C ALA A 254 -5.31 -24.61 -3.38
N ASN A 255 -4.04 -24.98 -3.62
CA ASN A 255 -3.55 -26.34 -3.39
C ASN A 255 -2.34 -26.34 -2.46
N PHE A 256 -2.47 -26.94 -1.30
CA PHE A 256 -1.45 -27.10 -0.26
C PHE A 256 -1.13 -28.58 0.02
N ARG A 257 -1.43 -29.49 -0.92
CA ARG A 257 -1.25 -30.92 -0.70
C ARG A 257 0.18 -31.23 -0.25
N GLY A 258 0.32 -31.89 0.90
CA GLY A 258 1.62 -32.25 1.48
C GLY A 258 2.46 -31.09 2.03
N ALA A 259 1.92 -29.87 2.10
CA ALA A 259 2.64 -28.73 2.66
C ALA A 259 2.87 -28.89 4.18
N ASP A 260 3.95 -28.29 4.67
CA ASP A 260 4.19 -28.11 6.10
C ASP A 260 3.62 -26.75 6.53
N LEU A 261 2.51 -26.78 7.27
CA LEU A 261 1.78 -25.63 7.81
C LEU A 261 1.75 -25.65 9.34
N ASP A 262 2.68 -26.38 9.96
CA ASP A 262 2.79 -26.45 11.41
C ASP A 262 2.94 -25.03 11.99
N LEU A 263 2.15 -24.74 13.03
CA LEU A 263 2.07 -23.43 13.69
C LEU A 263 1.66 -22.24 12.80
N ALA A 264 1.11 -22.47 11.60
CA ALA A 264 0.60 -21.39 10.76
C ALA A 264 -0.70 -20.77 11.33
N GLU A 265 -1.01 -19.54 10.89
CA GLU A 265 -2.23 -18.82 11.28
C GLU A 265 -3.13 -18.54 10.08
N PHE A 266 -4.34 -19.12 10.06
CA PHE A 266 -5.38 -18.93 9.04
C PHE A 266 -6.60 -18.16 9.57
N LYS A 267 -6.42 -17.35 10.62
CA LYS A 267 -7.53 -16.66 11.29
C LYS A 267 -8.35 -15.83 10.29
N GLY A 268 -9.65 -16.15 10.17
CA GLY A 268 -10.56 -15.43 9.28
C GLY A 268 -10.22 -15.53 7.79
N ALA A 269 -9.38 -16.48 7.38
CA ALA A 269 -9.07 -16.72 5.97
C ALA A 269 -10.27 -17.34 5.24
N ASP A 270 -10.38 -17.07 3.94
CA ASP A 270 -11.30 -17.76 3.04
C ASP A 270 -10.55 -18.94 2.40
N LEU A 271 -10.96 -20.15 2.75
CA LEU A 271 -10.33 -21.40 2.31
C LEU A 271 -11.25 -22.19 1.36
N PHE A 272 -12.29 -21.58 0.78
CA PHE A 272 -13.28 -22.28 -0.05
C PHE A 272 -12.63 -23.21 -1.10
N ARG A 273 -12.96 -24.51 -1.08
CA ARG A 273 -12.43 -25.52 -2.02
C ARG A 273 -10.89 -25.67 -2.02
N THR A 274 -10.22 -25.32 -0.92
CA THR A 274 -8.78 -25.52 -0.78
C THR A 274 -8.45 -27.00 -0.59
N ASP A 275 -7.41 -27.49 -1.26
CA ASP A 275 -6.89 -28.84 -1.08
C ASP A 275 -5.70 -28.84 -0.10
N PHE A 276 -5.95 -29.29 1.12
CA PHE A 276 -4.97 -29.49 2.19
C PHE A 276 -4.62 -30.96 2.42
N SER A 277 -4.96 -31.86 1.48
CA SER A 277 -4.76 -33.29 1.69
C SER A 277 -3.29 -33.62 1.99
N LYS A 278 -3.06 -34.49 2.99
CA LYS A 278 -1.72 -34.90 3.45
C LYS A 278 -0.83 -33.79 4.01
N ALA A 279 -1.32 -32.57 4.20
CA ALA A 279 -0.55 -31.49 4.81
C ALA A 279 -0.41 -31.68 6.34
N SER A 280 0.55 -31.00 6.96
CA SER A 280 0.75 -30.97 8.41
C SER A 280 0.30 -29.62 8.99
N PHE A 281 -0.45 -29.66 10.10
CA PHE A 281 -1.09 -28.54 10.77
C PHE A 281 -0.93 -28.61 12.29
N LEU A 282 0.21 -29.08 12.77
CA LEU A 282 0.43 -29.24 14.20
C LEU A 282 0.23 -27.88 14.89
N SER A 283 -0.78 -27.79 15.75
CA SER A 283 -1.15 -26.57 16.47
C SER A 283 -1.41 -25.34 15.58
N THR A 284 -1.95 -25.53 14.37
CA THR A 284 -2.36 -24.45 13.46
C THR A 284 -3.65 -23.77 13.93
N VAL A 285 -3.79 -22.47 13.69
CA VAL A 285 -4.96 -21.67 14.07
C VAL A 285 -5.90 -21.45 12.88
N PHE A 286 -7.13 -21.97 12.95
CA PHE A 286 -8.20 -21.77 11.96
C PHE A 286 -9.38 -20.95 12.50
N THR A 287 -9.24 -20.30 13.65
CA THR A 287 -10.34 -19.56 14.30
C THR A 287 -11.05 -18.61 13.33
N ARG A 288 -12.38 -18.80 13.17
CA ARG A 288 -13.27 -18.04 12.27
C ARG A 288 -12.92 -18.13 10.77
N ALA A 289 -12.11 -19.10 10.34
CA ALA A 289 -11.90 -19.35 8.92
C ALA A 289 -13.17 -19.92 8.27
N SER A 290 -13.36 -19.64 6.98
CA SER A 290 -14.40 -20.25 6.15
C SER A 290 -13.81 -21.48 5.47
N LEU A 291 -14.25 -22.67 5.85
CA LEU A 291 -13.67 -23.95 5.42
C LEU A 291 -14.57 -24.72 4.46
N ASP A 292 -15.54 -24.05 3.84
CA ASP A 292 -16.51 -24.65 2.91
C ASP A 292 -15.83 -25.44 1.77
N GLU A 293 -16.26 -26.70 1.57
CA GLU A 293 -15.75 -27.63 0.56
C GLU A 293 -14.22 -27.92 0.64
N VAL A 294 -13.59 -27.73 1.80
CA VAL A 294 -12.15 -27.99 2.00
C VAL A 294 -11.84 -29.48 2.09
N ASN A 295 -10.69 -29.89 1.53
CA ASN A 295 -10.18 -31.25 1.63
C ASN A 295 -8.97 -31.34 2.56
N PHE A 296 -9.14 -31.97 3.73
CA PHE A 296 -8.11 -32.34 4.71
C PHE A 296 -7.79 -33.84 4.70
N GLY A 297 -8.13 -34.59 3.65
CA GLY A 297 -7.93 -36.03 3.60
C GLY A 297 -6.49 -36.46 3.92
N SER A 298 -6.34 -37.39 4.87
CA SER A 298 -5.05 -37.87 5.40
C SER A 298 -4.13 -36.77 5.97
N ALA A 299 -4.64 -35.58 6.29
CA ALA A 299 -3.85 -34.50 6.88
C ALA A 299 -3.61 -34.72 8.39
N ASN A 300 -2.54 -34.10 8.90
CA ASN A 300 -2.23 -34.12 10.33
C ASN A 300 -2.64 -32.79 10.98
N LEU A 301 -3.76 -32.78 11.71
CA LEU A 301 -4.33 -31.65 12.43
C LEU A 301 -4.28 -31.82 13.95
N GLU A 302 -3.29 -32.56 14.46
CA GLU A 302 -3.11 -32.75 15.90
C GLU A 302 -3.00 -31.40 16.63
N GLY A 303 -3.87 -31.17 17.62
CA GLY A 303 -3.94 -29.93 18.39
C GLY A 303 -4.40 -28.69 17.61
N ALA A 304 -4.97 -28.82 16.41
CA ALA A 304 -5.43 -27.68 15.62
C ALA A 304 -6.59 -26.93 16.29
N GLN A 305 -6.62 -25.60 16.15
CA GLN A 305 -7.66 -24.74 16.72
C GLN A 305 -8.73 -24.39 15.67
N LEU A 306 -9.83 -25.13 15.67
CA LEU A 306 -10.99 -24.99 14.78
C LEU A 306 -12.20 -24.34 15.49
N ASN A 307 -11.98 -23.72 16.65
CA ASN A 307 -13.04 -23.11 17.43
C ASN A 307 -13.73 -21.96 16.66
N ASP A 308 -15.06 -21.91 16.76
CA ASP A 308 -15.91 -20.95 16.03
C ASP A 308 -15.73 -20.98 14.49
N ALA A 309 -15.25 -22.09 13.92
CA ALA A 309 -15.13 -22.26 12.46
C ALA A 309 -16.48 -22.68 11.82
N GLU A 310 -16.67 -22.31 10.56
CA GLU A 310 -17.76 -22.78 9.71
C GLU A 310 -17.22 -23.92 8.81
N LEU A 311 -17.73 -25.13 9.02
CA LEU A 311 -17.30 -26.36 8.36
C LEU A 311 -18.50 -26.93 7.57
N VAL A 312 -18.58 -26.60 6.29
CA VAL A 312 -19.64 -27.08 5.40
C VAL A 312 -19.03 -27.92 4.28
N GLU A 313 -19.49 -29.17 4.11
CA GLU A 313 -19.01 -30.07 3.03
C GLU A 313 -17.49 -30.34 3.09
N VAL A 314 -16.92 -30.37 4.29
CA VAL A 314 -15.49 -30.60 4.53
C VAL A 314 -15.16 -32.08 4.55
N ASP A 315 -14.02 -32.44 3.96
CA ASP A 315 -13.50 -33.81 3.92
C ASP A 315 -12.29 -33.97 4.87
N PHE A 316 -12.49 -34.65 6.00
CA PHE A 316 -11.47 -35.03 6.98
C PHE A 316 -11.17 -36.55 6.95
N ARG A 317 -11.46 -37.26 5.86
CA ARG A 317 -11.23 -38.71 5.80
C ARG A 317 -9.80 -39.08 6.14
N ASP A 318 -9.61 -40.07 7.02
CA ASP A 318 -8.29 -40.56 7.45
C ASP A 318 -7.40 -39.44 8.07
N ALA A 319 -7.99 -38.31 8.48
CA ALA A 319 -7.24 -37.23 9.11
C ALA A 319 -6.91 -37.54 10.57
N ARG A 320 -5.76 -37.04 11.04
CA ARG A 320 -5.39 -37.07 12.46
C ARG A 320 -5.85 -35.78 13.12
N LEU A 321 -6.81 -35.86 14.03
CA LEU A 321 -7.45 -34.73 14.71
C LEU A 321 -7.35 -34.85 16.23
N LYS A 322 -6.39 -35.64 16.73
CA LYS A 322 -6.15 -35.80 18.15
C LYS A 322 -5.95 -34.43 18.83
N ASP A 323 -6.58 -34.22 19.98
CA ASP A 323 -6.52 -32.96 20.77
C ASP A 323 -7.01 -31.71 20.01
N ALA A 324 -7.65 -31.84 18.84
CA ALA A 324 -8.14 -30.68 18.08
C ALA A 324 -9.36 -30.03 18.76
N ASP A 325 -9.46 -28.70 18.67
CA ASP A 325 -10.52 -27.92 19.31
C ASP A 325 -11.59 -27.47 18.28
N PHE A 326 -12.74 -28.13 18.30
CA PHE A 326 -13.95 -27.81 17.52
C PHE A 326 -14.99 -27.02 18.34
N SER A 327 -14.62 -26.43 19.47
CA SER A 327 -15.56 -25.73 20.35
C SER A 327 -16.37 -24.68 19.58
N ARG A 328 -17.70 -24.75 19.70
CA ARG A 328 -18.67 -23.87 19.03
C ARG A 328 -18.57 -23.85 17.49
N ALA A 329 -17.95 -24.84 16.87
CA ALA A 329 -17.92 -24.96 15.42
C ALA A 329 -19.31 -25.36 14.88
N HIS A 330 -19.60 -24.93 13.67
CA HIS A 330 -20.75 -25.42 12.89
C HIS A 330 -20.27 -26.45 11.89
N VAL A 331 -20.74 -27.68 12.03
CA VAL A 331 -20.31 -28.85 11.25
C VAL A 331 -21.51 -29.38 10.48
N SER A 332 -21.50 -29.26 9.16
CA SER A 332 -22.60 -29.67 8.28
C SER A 332 -22.09 -30.40 7.04
N ASN A 333 -22.64 -31.58 6.74
CA ASN A 333 -22.25 -32.37 5.57
C ASN A 333 -20.76 -32.78 5.57
N VAL A 334 -20.17 -32.98 6.75
CA VAL A 334 -18.73 -33.23 6.90
C VAL A 334 -18.44 -34.73 6.87
N ASN A 335 -17.33 -35.11 6.24
CA ASN A 335 -16.84 -36.48 6.25
C ASN A 335 -15.68 -36.63 7.24
N LEU A 336 -15.89 -37.37 8.32
CA LEU A 336 -14.89 -37.74 9.32
C LEU A 336 -14.59 -39.24 9.31
N SER A 337 -14.88 -39.94 8.21
CA SER A 337 -14.69 -41.39 8.16
C SER A 337 -13.21 -41.76 8.32
N GLU A 338 -12.93 -42.79 9.12
CA GLU A 338 -11.56 -43.25 9.44
C GLU A 338 -10.68 -42.20 10.17
N ALA A 339 -11.24 -41.05 10.58
CA ALA A 339 -10.47 -40.01 11.27
C ALA A 339 -10.16 -40.38 12.73
N ASP A 340 -9.01 -39.95 13.23
CA ASP A 340 -8.64 -40.07 14.65
C ASP A 340 -8.99 -38.78 15.39
N LEU A 341 -10.10 -38.79 16.13
CA LEU A 341 -10.59 -37.68 16.95
C LEU A 341 -10.28 -37.85 18.43
N THR A 342 -9.30 -38.68 18.80
CA THR A 342 -8.97 -38.95 20.20
C THR A 342 -8.77 -37.65 20.98
N ASP A 343 -9.42 -37.51 22.13
CA ASP A 343 -9.33 -36.33 23.01
C ASP A 343 -9.70 -34.98 22.35
N ALA A 344 -10.38 -34.98 21.19
CA ALA A 344 -10.85 -33.77 20.54
C ALA A 344 -11.95 -33.06 21.36
N ILE A 345 -11.95 -31.73 21.35
CA ILE A 345 -12.87 -30.89 22.13
C ILE A 345 -14.03 -30.44 21.24
N TRP A 346 -15.26 -30.78 21.61
CA TRP A 346 -16.47 -30.48 20.83
C TRP A 346 -17.48 -29.59 21.56
N ALA A 347 -17.06 -28.95 22.66
CA ALA A 347 -17.95 -28.18 23.54
C ALA A 347 -18.78 -27.12 22.79
N GLY A 348 -20.10 -27.27 22.80
CA GLY A 348 -21.03 -26.35 22.13
C GLY A 348 -21.05 -26.43 20.61
N ALA A 349 -20.39 -27.43 20.00
CA ALA A 349 -20.44 -27.65 18.55
C ALA A 349 -21.85 -28.06 18.09
N ILE A 350 -22.19 -27.69 16.87
CA ILE A 350 -23.47 -28.05 16.22
C ILE A 350 -23.16 -28.94 15.02
N ILE A 351 -23.67 -30.17 15.03
CA ILE A 351 -23.36 -31.21 14.04
C ILE A 351 -24.62 -31.60 13.27
N ARG A 352 -24.50 -31.65 11.94
CA ARG A 352 -25.54 -32.11 11.02
C ARG A 352 -24.95 -32.91 9.86
N ASN A 353 -25.59 -34.01 9.49
CA ASN A 353 -25.24 -34.86 8.35
C ASN A 353 -23.72 -35.14 8.29
N THR A 354 -23.15 -35.67 9.37
CA THR A 354 -21.70 -35.86 9.51
C THR A 354 -21.38 -37.35 9.58
N ASP A 355 -20.49 -37.81 8.70
CA ASP A 355 -20.10 -39.21 8.61
C ASP A 355 -18.95 -39.50 9.59
N PHE A 356 -19.23 -40.29 10.63
CA PHE A 356 -18.24 -40.77 11.61
C PHE A 356 -17.87 -42.25 11.38
N SER A 357 -18.14 -42.82 10.21
CA SER A 357 -17.87 -44.24 9.94
C SER A 357 -16.41 -44.58 10.18
N GLU A 358 -16.14 -45.55 11.06
CA GLU A 358 -14.78 -45.99 11.39
C GLU A 358 -13.89 -44.92 12.06
N ALA A 359 -14.48 -43.79 12.51
CA ALA A 359 -13.76 -42.77 13.25
C ALA A 359 -13.45 -43.21 14.69
N ILE A 360 -12.26 -42.86 15.19
CA ILE A 360 -11.88 -43.07 16.59
C ILE A 360 -12.35 -41.85 17.38
N THR A 361 -13.26 -42.03 18.34
CA THR A 361 -13.89 -40.93 19.10
C THR A 361 -13.63 -41.02 20.62
N ASP A 362 -12.58 -41.74 21.00
CA ASP A 362 -12.21 -41.95 22.39
C ASP A 362 -11.88 -40.62 23.09
N GLY A 363 -12.38 -40.44 24.32
CA GLY A 363 -12.12 -39.24 25.13
C GLY A 363 -13.03 -38.04 24.82
N ILE A 364 -13.87 -38.09 23.77
CA ILE A 364 -14.78 -36.99 23.43
C ILE A 364 -15.96 -36.91 24.41
N ASP A 365 -16.21 -35.71 24.94
CA ASP A 365 -17.43 -35.40 25.70
C ASP A 365 -18.56 -34.95 24.76
N TRP A 366 -19.46 -35.87 24.45
CA TRP A 366 -20.63 -35.62 23.60
C TRP A 366 -21.79 -34.91 24.33
N SER A 367 -21.71 -34.71 25.65
CA SER A 367 -22.83 -34.15 26.43
C SER A 367 -23.11 -32.67 26.14
N GLU A 368 -22.11 -31.94 25.63
CA GLU A 368 -22.20 -30.53 25.25
C GLU A 368 -22.36 -30.32 23.73
N VAL A 369 -22.58 -31.39 22.97
CA VAL A 369 -22.68 -31.35 21.50
C VAL A 369 -24.14 -31.38 21.05
N SER A 370 -24.51 -30.46 20.17
CA SER A 370 -25.83 -30.43 19.56
C SER A 370 -25.84 -31.26 18.28
N ILE A 371 -26.35 -32.48 18.36
CA ILE A 371 -26.33 -33.46 17.27
C ILE A 371 -27.74 -33.60 16.68
N ALA A 372 -27.89 -33.51 15.35
CA ALA A 372 -29.12 -33.94 14.69
C ALA A 372 -29.24 -35.48 14.75
N SER A 373 -30.42 -36.02 15.02
CA SER A 373 -30.65 -37.40 15.50
C SER A 373 -30.09 -38.57 14.66
N GLU A 374 -29.58 -38.33 13.46
CA GLU A 374 -29.02 -39.35 12.56
C GLU A 374 -27.47 -39.41 12.57
N ASP A 375 -26.80 -38.46 13.24
CA ASP A 375 -25.34 -38.26 13.20
C ASP A 375 -24.60 -38.82 14.42
N ILE A 376 -25.24 -39.66 15.23
CA ILE A 376 -24.63 -40.22 16.44
C ILE A 376 -23.59 -41.29 16.04
N PRO A 377 -22.30 -41.15 16.45
CA PRO A 377 -21.30 -42.19 16.25
C PRO A 377 -21.79 -43.50 16.88
N LYS A 378 -21.85 -44.58 16.11
CA LYS A 378 -22.15 -45.90 16.67
C LYS A 378 -20.87 -46.44 17.30
N PRO A 379 -20.95 -46.98 18.53
CA PRO A 379 -19.78 -47.46 19.27
C PRO A 379 -19.08 -48.65 18.60
#